data_AF-A0A352XTU6-F1
#
_entry.id   AF-A0A352XTU6-F1
#
_cell.length_a   1.000
_cell.length_b   1.000
_cell.length_c   1.000
_cell.angle_alpha   90.00
_cell.angle_beta   90.00
_cell.angle_gamma   90.00
#
_symmetry.space_group_name_H-M   'P 1'
#
loop_
_entity.id
_entity.type
_entity.pdbx_description
1 polymer ?
#
loop_
_entity_poly.entity_id
_entity_poly.type
_entity_poly.pdbx_seq_one_letter_code
_entity_poly.pdbx_strand_id
1 'polypeptide(L)' 'MTFNIKRIRDLLQNFQFNDLFNELGWSRPLQPQPTNMVIQNTSFELQEIAQLSGVTIYEVTSQHGKIPDAQ' A
#
# COMPACT_ATOMS: atom_id res chain seq x y z
N MET A 1 -10.18 20.52 6.35
CA MET A 1 -8.81 19.95 6.35
C MET A 1 -7.99 20.75 5.35
N THR A 2 -6.81 21.22 5.74
CA THR A 2 -5.90 21.94 4.83
C THR A 2 -4.79 20.98 4.45
N PHE A 3 -4.69 20.63 3.17
CA PHE A 3 -3.68 19.70 2.69
C PHE A 3 -2.35 20.42 2.42
N ASN A 4 -1.24 19.82 2.88
CA ASN A 4 0.09 20.26 2.47
C ASN A 4 0.43 19.67 1.09
N ILE A 5 0.07 20.41 0.03
CA ILE A 5 0.24 19.96 -1.36
C ILE A 5 1.70 19.68 -1.73
N LYS A 6 2.66 20.37 -1.11
CA LYS A 6 4.08 20.10 -1.33
C LYS A 6 4.44 18.71 -0.77
N ARG A 7 4.11 18.47 0.49
CA ARG A 7 4.37 17.19 1.17
C ARG A 7 3.70 16.02 0.47
N ILE A 8 2.43 16.16 0.08
CA ILE A 8 1.70 15.13 -0.68
C ILE A 8 2.44 14.77 -1.99
N ARG A 9 2.93 15.78 -2.72
CA ARG A 9 3.70 15.54 -3.95
C ARG A 9 5.01 14.83 -3.68
N ASP A 10 5.74 15.25 -2.65
CA ASP A 10 7.01 14.64 -2.28
C ASP A 10 6.81 13.16 -1.90
N LEU A 11 5.77 12.85 -1.10
CA LEU A 11 5.42 11.48 -0.72
C LEU A 11 5.05 10.62 -1.94
N LEU A 12 4.27 11.19 -2.87
CA LEU A 12 3.89 10.50 -4.11
C LEU A 12 5.10 10.23 -5.01
N GLN A 13 5.99 11.19 -5.18
CA GLN A 13 7.20 11.06 -6.02
C GLN A 13 8.21 10.06 -5.45
N ASN A 14 8.27 9.94 -4.13
CA ASN A 14 9.14 9.00 -3.43
C ASN A 14 8.45 7.64 -3.16
N PHE A 15 7.24 7.41 -3.69
CA PHE A 15 6.46 6.19 -3.49
C PHE A 15 6.22 5.83 -1.99
N GLN A 16 6.11 6.84 -1.13
CA GLN A 16 5.88 6.68 0.31
C GLN A 16 4.38 6.57 0.61
N PHE A 17 3.73 5.50 0.12
CA PHE A 17 2.27 5.39 0.14
C PHE A 17 1.66 5.28 1.53
N ASN A 18 2.32 4.61 2.48
CA ASN A 18 1.90 4.55 3.88
C ASN A 18 1.70 5.97 4.45
N ASP A 19 2.69 6.84 4.27
CA ASP A 19 2.64 8.24 4.74
C ASP A 19 1.67 9.09 3.93
N LEU A 20 1.58 8.85 2.62
CA LEU A 20 0.66 9.56 1.73
C LEU A 20 -0.80 9.35 2.17
N PHE A 21 -1.22 8.11 2.40
CA PHE A 21 -2.59 7.82 2.80
C PHE A 21 -2.92 8.40 4.18
N ASN A 22 -1.96 8.37 5.11
CA ASN A 22 -2.10 9.05 6.41
C ASN A 22 -2.32 10.57 6.25
N GLU A 23 -1.55 11.24 5.39
CA GLU A 23 -1.73 12.68 5.08
C GLU A 23 -3.09 12.98 4.42
N LEU A 24 -3.64 12.04 3.66
CA LEU A 24 -4.94 12.15 3.02
C LEU A 24 -6.11 11.81 3.94
N GLY A 25 -5.85 11.45 5.20
CA GLY A 25 -6.87 11.15 6.21
C GLY A 25 -7.44 9.74 6.14
N TRP A 26 -6.72 8.79 5.53
CA TRP A 26 -7.06 7.38 5.61
C TRP A 26 -6.70 6.85 7.01
N SER A 27 -7.44 5.85 7.48
CA SER A 27 -7.22 5.22 8.76
C SER A 27 -6.01 4.29 8.73
N ARG A 28 -5.36 4.14 9.89
CA ARG A 28 -4.26 3.17 10.06
C ARG A 28 -4.78 1.74 9.82
N PRO A 29 -3.97 0.88 9.19
CA PRO A 29 -4.37 -0.48 8.88
C PRO A 29 -4.78 -1.28 10.12
N LEU A 30 -5.80 -2.13 9.98
CA LEU A 30 -6.26 -3.01 11.07
C LEU A 30 -5.34 -4.20 11.27
N GLN A 31 -4.66 -4.64 10.20
CA GLN A 31 -3.69 -5.73 10.18
C GLN A 31 -2.36 -5.25 9.61
N PRO A 32 -1.49 -4.62 10.41
CA PRO A 32 -0.20 -4.13 9.93
C PRO A 32 0.80 -5.25 9.63
N GLN A 33 0.51 -6.49 10.04
CA GLN A 33 1.40 -7.62 9.83
C GLN A 33 1.25 -8.16 8.41
N PRO A 34 2.36 -8.34 7.67
CA PRO A 34 2.31 -8.94 6.35
C PRO A 34 1.71 -10.35 6.39
N THR A 35 0.88 -10.66 5.41
CA THR A 35 0.25 -11.96 5.22
C THR A 35 0.70 -12.58 3.91
N ASN A 36 1.02 -13.87 3.93
CA ASN A 36 1.40 -14.60 2.73
C ASN A 36 0.17 -15.18 2.02
N MET A 37 0.13 -15.02 0.70
CA MET A 37 -0.90 -15.58 -0.17
C MET A 37 -0.25 -16.31 -1.34
N VAL A 38 -0.74 -17.51 -1.66
CA VAL A 38 -0.26 -18.29 -2.81
C VAL A 38 -1.32 -18.29 -3.90
N ILE A 39 -0.95 -17.83 -5.10
CA ILE A 39 -1.80 -17.82 -6.30
C ILE A 39 -0.98 -18.42 -7.44
N GLN A 40 -1.53 -19.42 -8.14
CA GLN A 40 -0.88 -20.08 -9.29
C GLN A 40 0.58 -20.49 -8.99
N ASN A 41 0.81 -21.12 -7.83
CA ASN A 41 2.13 -21.54 -7.34
C ASN A 41 3.15 -20.41 -7.11
N THR A 42 2.73 -19.14 -7.14
CA THR A 42 3.56 -17.99 -6.80
C THR A 42 3.14 -17.45 -5.42
N SER A 43 4.13 -17.20 -4.56
CA SER A 43 3.91 -16.63 -3.23
C SER A 43 4.02 -15.11 -3.27
N PHE A 44 3.02 -14.45 -2.68
CA PHE A 44 2.93 -13.01 -2.51
C PHE A 44 2.88 -12.67 -1.03
N GLU A 45 3.54 -11.59 -0.66
CA GLU A 45 3.40 -10.95 0.63
C GLU A 45 2.47 -9.76 0.46
N LEU A 46 1.44 -9.67 1.29
CA LEU A 46 0.48 -8.59 1.30
C LEU A 46 0.56 -7.86 2.64
N GLN A 47 0.83 -6.57 2.61
CA GLN A 47 0.82 -5.71 3.78
C GLN A 47 -0.28 -4.67 3.64
N GLU A 48 -1.18 -4.60 4.63
CA GLU A 48 -2.17 -3.53 4.69
C GLU A 48 -1.48 -2.19 5.00
N ILE A 49 -1.69 -1.17 4.16
CA ILE A 49 -1.04 0.14 4.31
C ILE A 49 -2.02 1.27 4.60
N ALA A 50 -3.31 1.12 4.28
CA ALA A 50 -4.33 2.11 4.55
C ALA A 50 -5.74 1.52 4.46
N GLN A 51 -6.69 2.12 5.19
CA GLN A 51 -8.10 1.78 5.09
C GLN A 51 -8.99 3.02 5.16
N LEU A 52 -10.05 3.08 4.35
CA LEU A 52 -11.06 4.13 4.44
C LEU A 52 -12.43 3.58 4.00
N SER A 53 -13.42 3.69 4.88
CA SER A 53 -14.82 3.34 4.59
C SER A 53 -15.01 1.92 4.01
N GLY A 54 -14.26 0.96 4.52
CA GLY A 54 -14.33 -0.45 4.06
C GLY A 54 -13.49 -0.77 2.82
N VAL A 55 -12.79 0.22 2.26
CA VAL A 55 -11.77 0.01 1.21
C VAL A 55 -10.41 -0.12 1.88
N THR A 56 -9.69 -1.18 1.53
CA THR A 56 -8.36 -1.48 2.07
C THR A 56 -7.32 -1.45 0.96
N ILE A 57 -6.18 -0.80 1.21
CA ILE A 57 -5.03 -0.77 0.31
C ILE A 57 -3.97 -1.73 0.83
N TYR A 58 -3.47 -2.57 -0.07
CA TYR A 58 -2.37 -3.48 0.20
C TYR A 58 -1.15 -3.09 -0.63
N GLU A 59 0.01 -3.08 0.00
CA GLU A 59 1.29 -3.22 -0.68
C GLU A 59 1.51 -4.71 -0.94
N VAL A 60 1.81 -5.06 -2.20
CA VAL A 60 1.98 -6.46 -2.62
C VAL A 60 3.39 -6.65 -3.14
N THR A 61 4.13 -7.55 -2.50
CA THR A 61 5.49 -7.92 -2.87
C THR A 61 5.52 -9.36 -3.38
N SER A 62 6.16 -9.57 -4.53
CA SER A 62 6.48 -10.89 -5.07
C SER A 62 7.92 -11.25 -4.74
N GLN A 63 8.20 -12.52 -4.46
CA GLN A 63 9.56 -13.01 -4.17
C GLN A 63 10.58 -12.70 -5.28
N HIS A 64 10.11 -12.43 -6.50
CA HIS A 64 10.96 -12.09 -7.64
C HIS A 64 10.88 -10.62 -8.06
N GLY A 65 10.20 -9.76 -7.30
CA GLY A 65 10.06 -8.33 -7.58
C GLY A 65 9.30 -8.00 -8.89
N LYS A 66 8.71 -9.00 -9.54
CA LYS A 66 7.92 -8.84 -10.76
C LYS A 66 6.45 -8.73 -10.41
N ILE A 67 5.78 -7.73 -10.98
CA ILE A 67 4.33 -7.61 -10.93
C ILE A 67 3.75 -8.77 -11.77
N PRO A 68 2.82 -9.58 -11.22
CA PRO A 68 2.13 -10.62 -11.99
C PRO A 68 1.43 -10.02 -13.21
N ASP A 69 1.51 -10.70 -14.35
CA ASP A 69 0.78 -10.36 -15.59
C ASP A 69 1.07 -8.97 -16.20
N ALA A 70 2.04 -8.22 -15.67
CA ALA A 70 2.62 -7.06 -16.34
C ALA A 70 3.69 -7.54 -17.35
N GLN A 71 3.23 -8.05 -18.48
CA GLN A 71 4.06 -8.39 -19.65
C GLN A 71 4.03 -7.24 -20.65
#